data_AF-A0A3C0WFQ8-F1
#
_entry.id   AF-A0A3C0WFQ8-F1
#
_cell.length_a   1.000
_cell.length_b   1.000
_cell.length_c   1.000
_cell.angle_alpha   90.00
_cell.angle_beta   90.00
_cell.angle_gamma   90.00
#
_symmetry.space_group_name_H-M   'P 1'
#
loop_
_entity.id
_entity.type
_entity.pdbx_description
1 polymer ?
#
loop_
_entity_poly.entity_id
_entity_poly.type
_entity_poly.pdbx_seq_one_letter_code
_entity_poly.pdbx_strand_id
1 'polypeptide(L)'
;GITRHLRMTRRLGVTRFQYCGSVGPLRVADSLSMAISTMASEIAHRCGIVGLFGLDFKVRNNQIWLLEINPRFTASMDLLSNGTGANLIQQHIDAC
;
A
#
# COMPACT_ATOMS: atom_id res chain seq x y z
N GLY A 1 3.87 5.20 -0.68
CA GLY A 1 3.27 5.41 -2.01
C GLY A 1 2.02 4.54 -2.17
N ILE A 2 1.25 4.71 -3.25
CA ILE A 2 -0.02 3.99 -3.45
C ILE A 2 0.07 3.11 -4.70
N THR A 3 -0.40 1.87 -4.57
CA THR A 3 -0.61 0.95 -5.70
C THR A 3 -2.06 0.47 -5.69
N ARG A 4 -2.53 -0.13 -6.78
CA ARG A 4 -3.86 -0.75 -6.86
C ARG A 4 -3.73 -2.19 -7.26
N HIS A 5 -4.36 -3.07 -6.49
CA HIS A 5 -4.50 -4.48 -6.83
C HIS A 5 -5.35 -4.62 -8.10
N LEU A 6 -4.87 -5.41 -9.05
CA LEU A 6 -5.60 -5.73 -10.25
C LEU A 6 -6.85 -6.53 -9.90
N ARG A 7 -7.97 -6.15 -10.51
CA ARG A 7 -9.22 -6.87 -10.32
C ARG A 7 -9.19 -8.15 -11.13
N MET A 8 -9.83 -9.17 -10.56
CA MET A 8 -10.19 -10.39 -11.27
C MET A 8 -10.85 -10.05 -12.60
N THR A 9 -10.30 -10.61 -13.67
CA THR A 9 -11.00 -10.70 -14.96
C THR A 9 -10.93 -12.15 -15.41
N ARG A 10 -11.94 -12.63 -16.14
CA ARG A 10 -11.91 -14.01 -16.71
C ARG A 10 -10.65 -14.27 -17.55
N ARG A 11 -10.04 -13.21 -18.10
CA ARG A 11 -8.81 -13.29 -18.90
C ARG A 11 -7.57 -13.68 -18.11
N LEU A 12 -7.57 -13.53 -16.79
CA LEU A 12 -6.43 -13.85 -15.94
C LEU A 12 -6.45 -15.29 -15.39
N GLY A 13 -7.49 -16.08 -15.67
CA GLY A 13 -7.56 -17.50 -15.25
C GLY A 13 -7.62 -17.73 -13.74
N VAL A 14 -7.91 -16.69 -12.96
CA VAL A 14 -7.83 -16.62 -11.50
C VAL A 14 -9.17 -16.93 -10.82
N THR A 15 -9.11 -17.61 -9.68
CA THR A 15 -10.28 -17.91 -8.84
C THR A 15 -10.62 -16.76 -7.89
N ARG A 16 -11.75 -16.85 -7.18
CA ARG A 16 -12.15 -15.81 -6.21
C ARG A 16 -11.05 -15.57 -5.16
N PHE A 17 -10.80 -14.30 -4.85
CA PHE A 17 -9.85 -13.80 -3.85
C PHE A 17 -8.34 -14.06 -4.08
N GLN A 18 -7.95 -14.58 -5.24
CA GLN A 18 -6.55 -14.72 -5.63
C GLN A 18 -5.86 -13.36 -5.95
N TYR A 19 -4.61 -13.19 -5.53
CA TYR A 19 -3.85 -12.02 -5.95
C TYR A 19 -3.54 -12.07 -7.47
N CYS A 20 -3.74 -10.96 -8.17
CA CYS A 20 -3.62 -10.88 -9.64
C CYS A 20 -2.55 -9.89 -10.13
N GLY A 21 -1.70 -9.43 -9.22
CA GLY A 21 -0.77 -8.33 -9.48
C GLY A 21 -1.29 -6.97 -9.00
N SER A 22 -0.40 -5.99 -9.06
CA SER A 22 -0.65 -4.60 -8.66
C SER A 22 -0.10 -3.65 -9.73
N VAL A 23 -0.66 -2.44 -9.80
CA VAL A 23 -0.16 -1.36 -10.64
C VAL A 23 0.08 -0.10 -9.81
N GLY A 24 1.15 0.62 -10.13
CA GLY A 24 1.56 1.85 -9.45
C GLY A 24 2.98 2.28 -9.85
N PRO A 25 3.51 3.37 -9.26
CA PRO A 25 2.84 4.25 -8.29
C PRO A 25 1.62 4.96 -8.90
N LEU A 26 0.56 5.12 -8.11
CA LEU A 26 -0.65 5.84 -8.51
C LEU A 26 -0.67 7.23 -7.91
N ARG A 27 -1.10 8.20 -8.72
CA ARG A 27 -1.54 9.51 -8.23
C ARG A 27 -3.01 9.41 -7.81
N VAL A 28 -3.31 9.94 -6.64
CA VAL A 28 -4.67 10.07 -6.09
C VAL A 28 -4.90 11.54 -5.71
N ALA A 29 -6.15 11.91 -5.42
CA ALA A 29 -6.44 13.25 -4.92
C ALA A 29 -5.66 13.54 -3.62
N ASP A 30 -5.18 14.76 -3.46
CA ASP A 30 -4.35 15.16 -2.31
C ASP A 30 -5.07 14.95 -0.97
N SER A 31 -6.39 15.19 -0.94
CA SER A 31 -7.23 14.94 0.24
C SER A 31 -7.21 13.46 0.67
N LEU A 32 -7.26 12.54 -0.29
CA LEU A 32 -7.19 11.10 -0.03
C LEU A 32 -5.78 10.70 0.41
N SER A 33 -4.75 11.22 -0.25
CA SER A 33 -3.34 10.97 0.11
C SER A 33 -3.04 11.42 1.54
N MET A 34 -3.53 12.61 1.92
CA MET A 34 -3.38 13.17 3.26
C MET A 34 -4.12 12.32 4.31
N ALA A 35 -5.38 11.93 4.03
CA ALA A 35 -6.15 11.09 4.93
C ALA A 35 -5.48 9.72 5.18
N ILE A 36 -4.95 9.08 4.13
CA ILE A 36 -4.22 7.80 4.25
C ILE A 36 -2.94 8.00 5.07
N SER A 37 -2.20 9.08 4.82
CA SER A 37 -0.95 9.37 5.53
C SER A 37 -1.19 9.63 7.01
N THR A 38 -2.21 10.41 7.37
CA THR A 38 -2.59 10.65 8.77
C THR A 38 -2.98 9.36 9.48
N MET A 39 -3.79 8.52 8.84
CA MET A 39 -4.16 7.20 9.38
C MET A 39 -2.94 6.30 9.56
N ALA A 40 -2.03 6.26 8.59
CA ALA A 40 -0.81 5.47 8.67
C ALA A 40 0.07 5.92 9.85
N SER A 41 0.32 7.24 9.99
CA SER A 41 1.11 7.77 11.10
C SER A 41 0.51 7.42 12.47
N GLU A 42 -0.82 7.53 12.61
CA GLU A 42 -1.50 7.20 13.87
C GLU A 42 -1.40 5.70 14.20
N ILE A 43 -1.57 4.83 13.21
CA ILE A 43 -1.38 3.38 13.35
C ILE A 43 0.05 3.07 13.79
N ALA A 44 1.05 3.65 13.11
CA ALA A 44 2.45 3.41 13.41
C ALA A 44 2.79 3.82 14.86
N HIS A 45 2.35 5.01 15.26
CA HIS A 45 2.56 5.52 16.62
C HIS A 45 1.88 4.63 17.68
N ARG A 46 0.61 4.27 17.50
CA ARG A 46 -0.14 3.47 18.49
C ARG A 46 0.32 2.02 18.58
N CYS A 47 0.79 1.45 17.47
CA CYS A 47 1.21 0.05 17.40
C CYS A 47 2.72 -0.13 17.55
N GLY A 48 3.50 0.94 17.70
CA GLY A 48 4.96 0.87 17.80
C GLY A 48 5.62 0.31 16.54
N ILE A 49 5.04 0.58 15.35
CA ILE A 49 5.60 0.11 14.08
C ILE A 49 6.77 1.03 13.70
N VAL A 50 7.94 0.42 13.49
CA VAL A 50 9.15 1.10 13.03
C VAL A 50 9.46 0.67 11.60
N GLY A 51 9.93 1.62 10.79
CA GLY A 51 10.19 1.41 9.37
C GLY A 51 8.93 1.29 8.50
N LEU A 52 9.10 0.79 7.29
CA LEU A 52 8.02 0.64 6.31
C LEU A 52 7.00 -0.45 6.69
N PHE A 53 5.71 -0.14 6.48
CA PHE A 53 4.60 -1.08 6.58
C PHE A 53 3.54 -0.81 5.50
N GLY A 54 2.75 -1.83 5.17
CA GLY A 54 1.69 -1.79 4.16
C GLY A 54 0.30 -1.60 4.77
N LEU A 55 -0.57 -0.89 4.06
CA LEU A 55 -1.99 -0.77 4.35
C LEU A 55 -2.80 -1.22 3.13
N ASP A 56 -3.65 -2.23 3.31
CA ASP A 56 -4.63 -2.62 2.30
C ASP A 56 -5.97 -1.98 2.63
N PHE A 57 -6.53 -1.25 1.68
CA PHE A 57 -7.78 -0.52 1.88
C PHE A 57 -8.63 -0.46 0.61
N LYS A 58 -9.93 -0.19 0.78
CA LYS A 58 -10.86 0.15 -0.30
C LYS A 58 -11.27 1.60 -0.19
N VAL A 59 -11.44 2.25 -1.34
CA VAL A 59 -12.01 3.59 -1.42
C VAL A 59 -13.33 3.53 -2.17
N ARG A 60 -14.39 4.07 -1.56
CA ARG A 60 -15.71 4.22 -2.18
C ARG A 60 -16.36 5.48 -1.65
N ASN A 61 -16.92 6.32 -2.53
CA ASN A 61 -17.59 7.57 -2.17
C ASN A 61 -16.75 8.45 -1.22
N ASN A 62 -15.45 8.59 -1.52
CA ASN A 62 -14.49 9.34 -0.70
C ASN A 62 -14.28 8.83 0.74
N GLN A 63 -14.75 7.61 1.05
CA GLN A 63 -14.52 6.94 2.33
C GLN A 63 -13.47 5.84 2.17
N ILE A 64 -12.56 5.76 3.13
CA ILE A 64 -11.51 4.74 3.22
C ILE A 64 -11.98 3.63 4.15
N TRP A 65 -11.91 2.39 3.67
CA TRP A 65 -12.18 1.19 4.43
C TRP A 65 -10.88 0.41 4.56
N LEU A 66 -10.24 0.50 5.73
CA LEU A 66 -9.04 -0.27 6.04
C LEU A 66 -9.39 -1.75 6.16
N LEU A 67 -8.61 -2.61 5.49
CA LEU A 67 -8.82 -4.06 5.45
C LEU A 67 -7.74 -4.80 6.23
N GLU A 68 -6.48 -4.40 6.07
CA GLU A 68 -5.33 -5.09 6.64
C GLU A 68 -4.16 -4.12 6.89
N ILE A 69 -3.40 -4.38 7.95
CA ILE A 69 -2.15 -3.71 8.27
C ILE A 69 -1.05 -4.78 8.19
N ASN A 70 -0.05 -4.54 7.35
CA ASN A 70 1.09 -5.43 7.14
C ASN A 70 2.36 -4.77 7.69
N PRO A 71 2.78 -5.03 8.95
CA PRO A 71 3.98 -4.47 9.55
C PRO A 71 5.26 -5.15 9.03
N ARG A 72 5.39 -5.20 7.70
CA ARG A 72 6.48 -5.85 6.97
C ARG A 72 6.61 -5.26 5.57
N PHE A 73 7.73 -5.53 4.92
CA PHE A 73 7.89 -5.24 3.50
C PHE A 73 6.87 -6.04 2.66
N THR A 74 6.26 -5.38 1.67
CA THR A 74 5.21 -5.96 0.82
C THR A 74 5.61 -5.95 -0.65
N ALA A 75 5.00 -6.82 -1.47
CA ALA A 75 5.25 -6.84 -2.92
C ALA A 75 4.94 -5.49 -3.60
N SER A 76 3.97 -4.74 -3.07
CA SER A 76 3.65 -3.39 -3.54
C SER A 76 4.80 -2.40 -3.34
N MET A 77 5.65 -2.58 -2.33
CA MET A 77 6.82 -1.72 -2.09
C MET A 77 7.93 -1.98 -3.10
N ASP A 78 8.08 -3.21 -3.60
CA ASP A 78 9.03 -3.50 -4.68
C ASP A 78 8.65 -2.72 -5.96
N LEU A 79 7.35 -2.75 -6.30
CA LEU A 79 6.81 -1.95 -7.42
C LEU A 79 7.02 -0.44 -7.22
N LEU A 80 6.87 0.05 -5.98
CA LEU A 80 7.12 1.46 -5.66
C LEU A 80 8.61 1.82 -5.73
N SER A 81 9.50 0.94 -5.27
CA SER A 81 10.96 1.13 -5.36
C SER A 81 11.36 1.30 -6.82
N ASN A 82 10.92 0.38 -7.69
CA ASN A 82 11.18 0.44 -9.12
C ASN A 82 10.57 1.70 -9.76
N GLY A 83 9.31 2.03 -9.43
CA GLY A 83 8.62 3.18 -10.02
C GLY A 83 9.09 4.55 -9.55
N THR A 84 9.86 4.63 -8.44
CA THR A 84 10.38 5.89 -7.89
C THR A 84 11.90 6.01 -7.94
N GLY A 85 12.62 4.91 -8.19
CA GLY A 85 14.08 4.83 -8.08
C GLY A 85 14.59 4.83 -6.63
N ALA A 86 13.69 4.83 -5.63
CA ALA A 86 14.07 4.80 -4.22
C ALA A 86 14.43 3.39 -3.76
N ASN A 87 15.49 3.28 -2.97
CA ASN A 87 15.82 2.04 -2.28
C ASN A 87 15.00 1.91 -0.98
N LEU A 88 13.76 1.44 -1.11
CA LEU A 88 12.84 1.37 0.03
C LEU A 88 13.27 0.33 1.08
N ILE A 89 13.98 -0.73 0.68
CA ILE A 89 14.49 -1.71 1.66
C ILE A 89 15.57 -1.08 2.53
N GLN A 90 16.48 -0.29 1.95
CA GLN A 90 17.48 0.45 2.72
C GLN A 90 16.82 1.46 3.67
N GLN A 91 15.81 2.21 3.20
CA GLN A 91 15.07 3.13 4.05
C GLN A 91 14.36 2.43 5.22
N HIS A 92 13.86 1.20 5.02
CA HIS A 92 13.30 0.41 6.09
C HIS A 92 14.37 0.00 7.11
N ILE A 93 15.55 -0.43 6.64
CA ILE A 93 16.70 -0.77 7.52
C ILE A 93 17.16 0.46 8.31
N ASP A 94 17.33 1.61 7.67
CA ASP A 94 17.82 2.83 8.31
C ASP A 94 16.87 3.37 9.39
N ALA A 95 15.59 3.01 9.32
CA ALA A 95 14.57 3.44 10.29
C ALA A 95 14.48 2.54 11.53
N CYS A 96 14.93 1.28 11.44
CA CYS A 96 14.83 0.25 12.47
C CYS A 96 16.10 0.16 13.31
#